data_AF-A0A1V1P1Y7-F1
#
_entry.id   AF-A0A1V1P1Y7-F1
#
_cell.length_a   1.000
_cell.length_b   1.000
_cell.length_c   1.000
_cell.angle_alpha   90.00
_cell.angle_beta   90.00
_cell.angle_gamma   90.00
#
_symmetry.space_group_name_H-M   'P 1'
#
loop_
_entity.id
_entity.type
_entity.pdbx_description
1 polymer ?
#
loop_
_entity_poly.entity_id
_entity_poly.type
_entity_poly.pdbx_seq_one_letter_code
_entity_poly.pdbx_strand_id
1 'polypeptide(L)' 'MIYKWNGNQFIEFQKLQTNNATDWEYYNIDGEIYLIIANFRDNTSYSINSNIYKWDGNSLIFIRIFKQMLDMVVKSLL' A
#
# COMPACT_ATOMS: atom_id res chain seq x y z
N MET A 1 -2.31 -8.18 5.12
CA MET A 1 -1.56 -9.38 4.67
C MET A 1 -1.66 -9.46 3.16
N ILE A 2 -0.56 -9.70 2.46
CA ILE A 2 -0.58 -10.01 1.02
C ILE A 2 -0.53 -11.52 0.84
N TYR A 3 -1.38 -12.03 -0.04
CA TYR A 3 -1.40 -13.41 -0.47
C TYR A 3 -0.98 -13.51 -1.93
N LYS A 4 -0.33 -14.62 -2.30
CA LYS A 4 0.05 -14.92 -3.69
C LYS A 4 -0.64 -16.20 -4.14
N TRP A 5 -1.22 -16.19 -5.34
CA TRP A 5 -1.76 -17.38 -5.96
C TRP A 5 -0.62 -18.28 -6.44
N ASN A 6 -0.63 -19.55 -6.03
CA ASN A 6 0.39 -20.53 -6.42
C ASN A 6 -0.05 -21.48 -7.55
N GLY A 7 -1.21 -21.24 -8.16
CA GLY A 7 -1.83 -22.15 -9.14
C GLY A 7 -3.00 -22.97 -8.59
N ASN A 8 -3.12 -23.11 -7.27
CA ASN A 8 -4.18 -23.90 -6.62
C ASN A 8 -4.86 -23.18 -5.43
N GLN A 9 -4.09 -22.41 -4.66
CA GLN A 9 -4.62 -21.65 -3.53
C GLN A 9 -3.85 -20.34 -3.33
N PHE A 10 -4.46 -19.43 -2.57
CA PHE A 10 -3.77 -18.27 -2.04
C PHE A 10 -2.94 -18.68 -0.83
N ILE A 11 -1.64 -18.44 -0.89
CA ILE A 11 -0.72 -18.65 0.22
C ILE A 11 -0.27 -17.30 0.78
N GLU A 12 -0.01 -17.24 2.09
CA GLU A 12 0.58 -16.06 2.70
C GLU A 12 1.91 -15.75 2.01
N PHE A 13 2.05 -14.49 1.59
CA PHE A 13 3.23 -14.06 0.85
C PHE A 13 4.02 -13.02 1.62
N GLN A 14 3.35 -11.97 2.10
CA GLN A 14 4.05 -10.90 2.82
C GLN A 14 3.13 -10.20 3.82
N LYS A 15 3.64 -10.00 5.04
CA LYS A 15 3.02 -9.13 6.04
C LYS A 15 3.54 -7.71 5.84
N LEU A 16 2.66 -6.78 5.56
CA LEU A 16 2.96 -5.35 5.55
C LEU A 16 2.40 -4.72 6.82
N GLN A 17 3.20 -3.86 7.45
CA GLN A 17 2.78 -3.12 8.63
C GLN A 17 1.80 -2.02 8.23
N THR A 18 0.67 -1.95 8.93
CA THR A 18 -0.38 -0.97 8.68
C THR A 18 -0.96 -0.46 10.00
N ASN A 19 -1.49 0.76 10.01
CA ASN A 19 -2.18 1.35 11.16
C ASN A 19 -3.67 1.53 10.82
N ASN A 20 -4.47 0.52 11.16
CA ASN A 20 -5.90 0.46 10.81
C ASN A 20 -6.14 0.80 9.33
N ALA A 21 -5.42 0.14 8.41
CA ALA A 21 -5.56 0.48 6.99
C ALA A 21 -7.00 0.29 6.50
N THR A 22 -7.53 1.32 5.85
CA THR A 22 -8.90 1.32 5.31
C THR A 22 -8.95 0.98 3.84
N ASP A 23 -7.85 1.23 3.11
CA ASP A 23 -7.81 1.01 1.67
C ASP A 23 -6.38 0.73 1.17
N TRP A 24 -6.32 0.03 0.04
CA TRP A 24 -5.11 -0.49 -0.59
C TRP A 24 -5.23 -0.32 -2.09
N GLU A 25 -4.33 0.46 -2.71
CA GLU A 25 -4.40 0.78 -4.13
C GLU A 25 -3.15 0.35 -4.89
N TYR A 26 -3.38 -0.29 -6.04
CA TYR A 26 -2.32 -0.76 -6.94
C TYR A 26 -2.10 0.23 -8.09
N TYR A 27 -0.84 0.52 -8.38
CA TYR A 27 -0.45 1.33 -9.54
C TYR A 27 0.69 0.70 -10.31
N ASN A 28 0.64 0.87 -11.64
CA ASN A 28 1.75 0.60 -12.54
C ASN A 28 2.08 1.89 -13.29
N ILE A 29 3.32 2.36 -13.13
CA ILE A 29 3.82 3.57 -13.80
C ILE A 29 5.08 3.16 -14.54
N ASP A 30 5.04 3.19 -15.87
CA ASP A 30 6.17 2.84 -16.74
C ASP A 30 6.79 1.46 -16.43
N GLY A 31 5.94 0.48 -16.07
CA GLY A 31 6.38 -0.89 -15.72
C GLY A 31 6.79 -1.06 -14.27
N GLU A 32 6.89 0.03 -13.51
CA GLU A 32 7.17 0.01 -12.08
C GLU A 32 5.88 -0.16 -11.28
N ILE A 33 5.87 -1.16 -10.39
CA ILE A 33 4.68 -1.54 -9.62
C ILE A 33 4.75 -0.94 -8.23
N TYR A 34 3.66 -0.29 -7.83
CA TYR A 34 3.49 0.31 -6.52
C TYR A 34 2.21 -0.18 -5.85
N LEU A 35 2.26 -0.26 -4.53
CA LEU A 35 1.12 -0.49 -3.66
C LEU A 35 1.07 0.62 -2.63
N ILE A 36 -0.04 1.36 -2.60
CA ILE A 36 -0.29 2.41 -1.62
C ILE A 36 -1.25 1.86 -0.57
N ILE A 37 -0.92 2.07 0.70
CA ILE A 37 -1.73 1.66 1.84
C ILE A 37 -2.16 2.89 2.61
N ALA A 38 -3.47 3.06 2.72
CA ALA A 38 -4.06 4.15 3.45
C ALA A 38 -4.33 3.79 4.89
N ASN A 39 -3.52 4.34 5.78
CA ASN A 39 -3.70 4.16 7.21
C ASN A 39 -4.70 5.18 7.75
N PHE A 40 -5.62 4.71 8.60
CA PHE A 40 -6.69 5.54 9.13
C PHE A 40 -6.34 6.22 10.45
N ARG A 41 -5.80 5.45 11.40
CA ARG A 41 -5.41 5.97 12.71
C ARG A 41 -4.40 5.07 13.40
N ASP A 42 -3.63 5.68 14.29
CA ASP A 42 -2.92 4.97 15.35
C ASP A 42 -3.68 5.13 16.68
N ASN A 43 -3.03 4.78 17.78
CA ASN A 43 -3.64 4.85 19.11
C ASN A 43 -3.80 6.29 19.65
N THR A 44 -3.30 7.29 18.92
CA THR A 44 -3.18 8.68 19.37
C THR A 44 -3.84 9.68 18.42
N SER A 45 -3.93 9.39 17.12
CA SER A 45 -4.38 10.35 16.10
C SER A 45 -5.00 9.67 14.87
N TYR A 46 -5.94 10.37 14.24
CA TYR A 46 -6.50 10.04 12.91
C TYR A 46 -5.74 10.72 11.76
N SER A 47 -4.85 11.66 12.07
CA SER A 47 -4.05 12.35 11.06
C SER A 47 -2.70 11.65 10.92
N ILE A 48 -2.71 10.46 10.34
CA ILE A 48 -1.51 9.65 10.13
C ILE A 48 -1.17 9.52 8.64
N ASN A 49 0.09 9.20 8.38
CA ASN A 49 0.59 9.03 7.02
C ASN A 49 0.18 7.67 6.43
N SER A 50 -0.01 7.68 5.12
CA SER A 50 -0.14 6.48 4.28
C SER A 50 1.25 5.98 3.88
N ASN A 51 1.34 4.71 3.47
CA ASN A 51 2.60 4.07 3.10
C ASN A 51 2.60 3.74 1.61
N ILE A 52 3.74 3.91 0.95
CA ILE A 52 3.95 3.47 -0.43
C ILE A 52 5.01 2.37 -0.42
N TYR A 53 4.67 1.26 -1.05
CA TYR A 53 5.57 0.15 -1.32
C TYR A 53 5.83 0.04 -2.82
N LYS A 54 7.04 -0.36 -3.21
CA LYS A 54 7.42 -0.67 -4.58
C LYS A 54 7.78 -2.14 -4.68
N TRP A 55 7.35 -2.79 -5.76
CA TRP A 55 7.74 -4.16 -6.06
C TRP A 55 9.15 -4.22 -6.66
N ASP A 56 10.00 -5.12 -6.15
CA ASP A 56 11.38 -5.31 -6.63
C ASP A 56 11.56 -6.57 -7.50
N GLY A 57 10.45 -7.26 -7.85
CA GLY A 57 10.49 -8.56 -8.52
C GLY A 57 10.28 -9.75 -7.58
N ASN A 58 10.55 -9.56 -6.28
CA ASN A 58 10.49 -10.62 -5.26
C ASN A 58 9.62 -10.26 -4.06
N SER A 59 9.54 -8.99 -3.67
CA SER A 59 8.81 -8.50 -2.50
C SER A 59 8.37 -7.03 -2.66
N LEU A 60 7.43 -6.60 -1.82
CA LEU A 60 7.04 -5.19 -1.69
C LEU A 60 7.96 -4.50 -0.69
N ILE A 61 8.79 -3.58 -1.18
CA ILE A 61 9.74 -2.81 -0.39
C ILE A 61 9.11 -1.47 0.01
N PHE A 62 9.15 -1.13 1.30
CA PHE A 62 8.71 0.18 1.76
C PHE A 62 9.60 1.27 1.15
N ILE A 63 8.98 2.25 0.50
CA ILE A 63 9.71 3.36 -0.12
C ILE A 63 9.58 4.63 0.71
N ARG A 64 8.34 5.04 1.02
CA ARG A 64 8.10 6.31 1.72
C ARG A 64 6.71 6.38 2.34
N ILE A 65 6.57 7.33 3.25
CA ILE A 65 5.28 7.82 3.75
C ILE A 65 4.76 8.96 2.87
N PHE A 66 3.44 9.12 2.82
CA PHE A 66 2.76 10.28 2.24
C PHE A 66 1.62 10.73 3.16
N LYS A 67 1.35 12.03 3.22
CA LYS A 67 0.29 12.56 4.10
C LYS A 67 -1.07 12.24 3.50
N GLN A 68 -1.87 11.46 4.23
CA GLN A 68 -3.27 11.05 3.96
C GLN A 68 -3.62 10.62 2.52
N MET A 69 -4.22 9.43 2.39
CA MET A 69 -4.74 8.92 1.10
C MET A 69 -5.73 9.86 0.40
N LEU A 70 -6.47 10.69 1.15
CA LEU A 70 -7.47 11.60 0.58
C LEU A 70 -6.86 12.56 -0.45
N ASP A 71 -5.56 12.87 -0.33
CA ASP A 71 -4.84 13.76 -1.26
C ASP A 71 -4.49 13.07 -2.60
N MET A 72 -4.59 11.73 -2.69
CA MET A 72 -4.26 10.98 -3.91
C MET A 72 -5.46 10.85 -4.87
N VAL A 73 -6.70 10.76 -4.34
CA VAL A 73 -7.93 10.75 -5.17
C VAL A 73 -8.18 12.10 -5.84
N VAL A 74 -7.68 13.21 -5.26
CA VAL A 74 -7.83 14.55 -5.85
C VAL A 74 -6.74 14.86 -6.89
N LYS A 75 -5.70 14.02 -7.04
CA LYS A 75 -4.58 14.28 -7.97
C LYS A 75 -4.29 13.17 -8.97
N SER A 76 -5.13 12.14 -9.08
CA SER A 76 -5.03 11.17 -10.18
C SER A 76 -5.63 11.68 -11.52
N LEU A 77 -6.01 12.97 -11.61
CA LEU A 77 -6.58 13.62 -12.81
C LEU A 77 -6.02 15.02 -13.14
N LEU A 78 -4.86 15.43 -12.62
CA LEU A 78 -4.14 16.64 -13.10
C LEU A 78 -2.63 16.40 -13.23
#